data_AF-A0AA88A743-F1
#
_entry.id   AF-A0AA88A743-F1
#
_cell.length_a   1.000
_cell.length_b   1.000
_cell.length_c   1.000
_cell.angle_alpha   90.00
_cell.angle_beta   90.00
_cell.angle_gamma   90.00
#
_symmetry.space_group_name_H-M   'P 1'
#
loop_
_entity.id
_entity.type
_entity.pdbx_description
1 polymer ?
#
loop_
_entity_poly.entity_id
_entity_poly.type
_entity_poly.pdbx_seq_one_letter_code
_entity_poly.pdbx_strand_id
1 'polypeptide(L)'
;MEFRSFCAANETFEKVASIGLLANMITYLITEYHLDVATGVSILQMLGAIANFMPMIGASLSDSYLGRFRVIALGTITTLLGMFMLWLTALIPQARPPCEFENGLESCSSPSSAQLRLLISSFVEMGIGAGVIRPCSMAFGADQFDDSEDPNNDMILSCFFNWYYASVGVSVVISVMIIVYIQDEFGWIAGFGIPMGLMLISTVMFFLGSSLFVKVSVKKNLFVRFGRVVFASWKKRHLSLPLEDFDGWYYLKGSKLVKPTNKLRCIRRYGLRFPVQFLVVQIVLCPLMDSYD
;
A
#
# COMPACT_ATOMS: atom_id res chain seq x y z
N MET A 1 23.52 -16.62 2.41
CA MET A 1 22.77 -16.85 1.14
C MET A 1 21.35 -17.33 1.43
N GLU A 2 21.15 -18.25 2.38
CA GLU A 2 19.84 -18.83 2.72
C GLU A 2 18.76 -17.83 3.16
N PHE A 3 19.11 -16.83 3.97
CA PHE A 3 18.15 -15.83 4.44
C PHE A 3 17.58 -14.95 3.32
N ARG A 4 18.40 -14.66 2.29
CA ARG A 4 17.99 -13.84 1.13
C ARG A 4 16.93 -14.57 0.29
N SER A 5 17.13 -15.86 0.08
CA SER A 5 16.18 -16.73 -0.63
C SER A 5 14.86 -16.87 0.13
N PHE A 6 14.92 -16.93 1.46
CA PHE A 6 13.73 -17.01 2.32
C PHE A 6 12.81 -15.78 2.18
N CYS A 7 13.36 -14.57 2.27
CA CYS A 7 12.60 -13.33 2.13
C CYS A 7 11.99 -13.18 0.73
N ALA A 8 12.75 -13.50 -0.32
CA ALA A 8 12.29 -13.42 -1.69
C ALA A 8 11.14 -14.42 -1.98
N ALA A 9 11.25 -15.65 -1.46
CA ALA A 9 10.18 -16.65 -1.58
C ALA A 9 8.90 -16.20 -0.87
N ASN A 10 9.04 -15.63 0.34
CA ASN A 10 7.92 -15.13 1.12
C ASN A 10 7.11 -14.05 0.38
N GLU A 11 7.81 -13.06 -0.18
CA GLU A 11 7.20 -11.98 -0.97
C GLU A 11 6.55 -12.52 -2.26
N THR A 12 7.18 -13.49 -2.92
CA THR A 12 6.64 -14.13 -4.12
C THR A 12 5.31 -14.83 -3.82
N PHE A 13 5.22 -15.60 -2.73
CA PHE A 13 3.96 -16.26 -2.33
C PHE A 13 2.85 -15.27 -2.00
N GLU A 14 3.17 -14.18 -1.28
CA GLU A 14 2.21 -13.11 -1.00
C GLU A 14 1.69 -12.50 -2.31
N LYS A 15 2.58 -12.16 -3.25
CA LYS A 15 2.20 -11.55 -4.53
C LYS A 15 1.37 -12.50 -5.38
N VAL A 16 1.75 -13.79 -5.44
CA VAL A 16 0.98 -14.80 -6.19
C VAL A 16 -0.44 -14.91 -5.64
N ALA A 17 -0.59 -14.96 -4.32
CA ALA A 17 -1.88 -15.05 -3.65
C ALA A 17 -2.74 -13.79 -3.90
N SER A 18 -2.19 -12.62 -3.63
CA SER A 18 -2.90 -11.33 -3.72
C SER A 18 -3.33 -11.00 -5.16
N ILE A 19 -2.46 -11.21 -6.14
CA ILE A 19 -2.75 -10.89 -7.54
C ILE A 19 -3.64 -11.96 -8.16
N GLY A 20 -3.37 -13.23 -7.90
CA GLY A 20 -4.14 -14.35 -8.46
C GLY A 20 -5.59 -14.37 -7.98
N LEU A 21 -5.81 -14.05 -6.70
CA LEU A 21 -7.16 -13.99 -6.15
C LEU A 21 -7.99 -12.86 -6.79
N LEU A 22 -7.38 -11.70 -7.08
CA LEU A 22 -8.10 -10.55 -7.64
C LEU A 22 -8.28 -10.60 -9.16
N ALA A 23 -7.46 -11.37 -9.89
CA ALA A 23 -7.41 -11.36 -11.35
C ALA A 23 -8.75 -11.72 -12.02
N ASN A 24 -9.49 -12.68 -11.48
CA ASN A 24 -10.77 -13.15 -12.02
C ASN A 24 -11.98 -12.79 -11.15
N MET A 25 -11.82 -11.81 -10.24
CA MET A 25 -12.85 -11.51 -9.23
C MET A 25 -14.16 -11.00 -9.83
N ILE A 26 -14.11 -10.32 -10.98
CA ILE A 26 -15.33 -9.85 -11.64
C ILE A 26 -16.24 -11.01 -12.04
N THR A 27 -15.65 -12.12 -12.48
CA THR A 27 -16.39 -13.33 -12.85
C THR A 27 -17.11 -13.88 -11.62
N TYR A 28 -16.44 -13.98 -10.46
CA TYR A 28 -17.07 -14.39 -9.21
C TYR A 28 -18.28 -13.52 -8.84
N LEU A 29 -18.16 -12.20 -8.96
CA LEU A 29 -19.24 -11.27 -8.62
C LEU A 29 -20.47 -11.44 -9.52
N ILE A 30 -20.25 -11.77 -10.78
CA ILE A 30 -21.32 -11.94 -11.78
C ILE A 30 -21.93 -13.35 -11.68
N THR A 31 -21.11 -14.38 -11.55
CA THR A 31 -21.57 -15.78 -11.63
C THR A 31 -22.11 -16.30 -10.30
N GLU A 32 -21.50 -15.92 -9.16
CA GLU A 32 -21.86 -16.47 -7.85
C GLU A 32 -22.68 -15.50 -6.99
N TYR A 33 -22.53 -14.19 -7.23
CA TYR A 33 -23.29 -13.16 -6.52
C TYR A 33 -24.39 -12.51 -7.36
N HIS A 34 -24.49 -12.88 -8.65
CA HIS A 34 -25.50 -12.38 -9.60
C HIS A 34 -25.61 -10.85 -9.63
N LEU A 35 -24.49 -10.17 -9.43
CA LEU A 35 -24.43 -8.72 -9.51
C LEU A 35 -24.36 -8.27 -10.96
N ASP A 36 -24.98 -7.14 -11.23
CA ASP A 36 -24.77 -6.45 -12.50
C ASP A 36 -23.28 -6.06 -12.66
N VAL A 37 -22.80 -6.10 -13.91
CA VAL A 37 -21.41 -5.80 -14.26
C VAL A 37 -21.00 -4.42 -13.75
N ALA A 38 -21.87 -3.41 -13.83
CA ALA A 38 -21.54 -2.06 -13.36
C ALA A 38 -21.36 -2.02 -11.84
N THR A 39 -22.18 -2.77 -11.09
CA THR A 39 -22.06 -2.88 -9.63
C THR A 39 -20.79 -3.63 -9.23
N GLY A 40 -20.50 -4.76 -9.89
CA GLY A 40 -19.30 -5.55 -9.64
C GLY A 40 -18.01 -4.74 -9.89
N VAL A 41 -17.94 -4.02 -11.01
CA VAL A 41 -16.81 -3.12 -11.33
C VAL A 41 -16.68 -2.01 -10.29
N SER A 42 -17.79 -1.43 -9.83
CA SER A 42 -17.77 -0.38 -8.79
C SER A 42 -17.16 -0.89 -7.47
N ILE A 43 -17.49 -2.12 -7.06
CA ILE A 43 -16.90 -2.75 -5.86
C ILE A 43 -15.39 -2.96 -6.05
N LEU A 44 -14.96 -3.45 -7.21
CA LEU A 44 -13.53 -3.65 -7.48
C LEU A 44 -12.75 -2.33 -7.57
N GLN A 45 -13.37 -1.27 -8.10
CA GLN A 45 -12.78 0.06 -8.08
C GLN A 45 -12.67 0.63 -6.67
N MET A 46 -13.65 0.37 -5.79
CA MET A 46 -13.56 0.74 -4.38
C MET A 46 -12.37 0.05 -3.70
N LEU A 47 -12.18 -1.25 -3.92
CA LEU A 47 -10.98 -1.97 -3.47
C LEU A 47 -9.70 -1.31 -3.99
N GLY A 48 -9.66 -1.01 -5.28
CA GLY A 48 -8.53 -0.32 -5.92
C GLY A 48 -8.25 1.05 -5.31
N ALA A 49 -9.29 1.84 -5.00
CA ALA A 49 -9.17 3.14 -4.36
C ALA A 49 -8.55 3.01 -2.95
N ILE A 50 -9.04 2.06 -2.14
CA ILE A 50 -8.48 1.79 -0.81
C ILE A 50 -7.00 1.37 -0.92
N ALA A 51 -6.69 0.42 -1.80
CA ALA A 51 -5.33 -0.10 -1.97
C ALA A 51 -4.32 0.96 -2.45
N ASN A 52 -4.78 2.02 -3.13
CA ASN A 52 -3.94 3.12 -3.59
C ASN A 52 -3.87 4.29 -2.59
N PHE A 53 -4.89 4.48 -1.74
CA PHE A 53 -4.89 5.52 -0.72
C PHE A 53 -4.15 5.10 0.56
N MET A 54 -4.36 3.85 0.98
CA MET A 54 -3.80 3.31 2.23
C MET A 54 -2.26 3.32 2.32
N PRO A 55 -1.46 3.27 1.21
CA PRO A 55 -0.01 3.49 1.27
C PRO A 55 0.41 4.77 1.98
N MET A 56 -0.34 5.88 1.84
CA MET A 56 -0.03 7.13 2.55
C MET A 56 -0.12 6.96 4.07
N ILE A 57 -1.15 6.22 4.51
CA ILE A 57 -1.39 5.92 5.92
C ILE A 57 -0.33 4.93 6.42
N GLY A 58 -0.06 3.86 5.67
CA GLY A 58 0.95 2.84 5.99
C GLY A 58 2.35 3.43 6.14
N ALA A 59 2.77 4.27 5.18
CA ALA A 59 4.04 4.98 5.25
C ALA A 59 4.13 5.85 6.52
N SER A 60 3.09 6.66 6.78
CA SER A 60 3.01 7.52 7.96
C SER A 60 3.11 6.73 9.28
N LEU A 61 2.39 5.61 9.39
CA LEU A 61 2.42 4.71 10.55
C LEU A 61 3.81 4.09 10.75
N SER A 62 4.45 3.66 9.66
CA SER A 62 5.76 3.00 9.70
C SER A 62 6.87 3.97 10.12
N ASP A 63 6.83 5.19 9.60
CA ASP A 63 7.86 6.20 9.84
C ASP A 63 7.67 6.96 11.17
N SER A 64 6.47 6.94 11.75
CA SER A 64 6.17 7.77 12.95
C SER A 64 5.98 6.96 14.24
N TYR A 65 5.37 5.77 14.19
CA TYR A 65 4.90 5.09 15.41
C TYR A 65 5.33 3.63 15.52
N LEU A 66 5.11 2.82 14.49
CA LEU A 66 5.16 1.36 14.60
C LEU A 66 6.46 0.75 14.06
N GLY A 67 7.15 1.44 13.15
CA GLY A 67 8.26 0.86 12.40
C GLY A 67 7.78 -0.04 11.25
N ARG A 68 8.62 -0.20 10.23
CA ARG A 68 8.28 -0.94 8.99
C ARG A 68 7.83 -2.38 9.25
N PHE A 69 8.56 -3.11 10.10
CA PHE A 69 8.25 -4.51 10.43
C PHE A 69 6.83 -4.68 11.01
N ARG A 70 6.44 -3.87 11.99
CA ARG A 70 5.11 -4.00 12.63
C ARG A 70 3.98 -3.61 11.69
N VAL A 71 4.21 -2.62 10.83
CA VAL A 71 3.22 -2.20 9.82
C VAL A 71 3.01 -3.29 8.77
N ILE A 72 4.08 -3.94 8.30
CA ILE A 72 3.97 -5.11 7.41
C ILE A 72 3.29 -6.28 8.12
N ALA A 73 3.63 -6.54 9.39
CA ALA A 73 2.99 -7.59 10.19
C ALA A 73 1.47 -7.39 10.34
N LEU A 74 1.04 -6.16 10.64
CA LEU A 74 -0.39 -5.84 10.72
C LEU A 74 -1.05 -5.96 9.35
N GLY A 75 -0.41 -5.43 8.30
CA GLY A 75 -0.91 -5.48 6.94
C GLY A 75 -1.12 -6.92 6.46
N THR A 76 -0.14 -7.81 6.68
CA THR A 76 -0.21 -9.22 6.27
C THR A 76 -1.32 -9.96 7.01
N ILE A 77 -1.49 -9.73 8.31
CA ILE A 77 -2.63 -10.27 9.08
C ILE A 77 -3.96 -9.76 8.52
N THR A 78 -4.09 -8.46 8.24
CA THR A 78 -5.34 -7.90 7.69
C THR A 78 -5.67 -8.43 6.30
N THR A 79 -4.67 -8.61 5.43
CA THR A 79 -4.87 -9.23 4.11
C THR A 79 -5.28 -10.70 4.26
N LEU A 80 -4.64 -11.46 5.15
CA LEU A 80 -4.98 -12.85 5.41
C LEU A 80 -6.42 -12.99 5.94
N LEU A 81 -6.84 -12.11 6.86
CA LEU A 81 -8.21 -12.11 7.37
C LEU A 81 -9.22 -11.82 6.25
N GLY A 82 -8.95 -10.83 5.40
CA GLY A 82 -9.81 -10.52 4.27
C GLY A 82 -9.91 -11.68 3.27
N MET A 83 -8.78 -12.31 2.93
CA MET A 83 -8.79 -13.51 2.07
C MET A 83 -9.51 -14.68 2.71
N PHE A 84 -9.38 -14.87 4.02
CA PHE A 84 -10.08 -15.91 4.75
C PHE A 84 -11.59 -15.67 4.75
N MET A 85 -12.04 -14.44 4.99
CA MET A 85 -13.47 -14.08 4.91
C MET A 85 -14.02 -14.33 3.51
N LEU A 86 -13.28 -13.95 2.46
CA LEU A 86 -13.69 -14.20 1.08
C LEU A 86 -13.71 -15.70 0.74
N TRP A 87 -12.76 -16.48 1.27
CA TRP A 87 -12.81 -17.93 1.08
C TRP A 87 -14.03 -18.55 1.77
N LEU A 88 -14.43 -18.05 2.95
CA LEU A 88 -15.64 -18.49 3.63
C LEU A 88 -16.91 -18.20 2.82
N THR A 89 -16.96 -17.13 2.01
CA THR A 89 -18.13 -16.87 1.14
C THR A 89 -18.30 -17.92 0.06
N ALA A 90 -17.20 -18.50 -0.44
CA ALA A 90 -17.24 -19.62 -1.37
C ALA A 90 -17.48 -20.97 -0.67
N LEU A 91 -16.95 -21.15 0.54
CA LEU A 91 -17.02 -22.41 1.28
C LEU A 91 -18.40 -22.67 1.90
N ILE A 92 -19.08 -21.64 2.40
CA ILE A 92 -20.36 -21.74 3.09
C ILE A 92 -21.49 -21.39 2.12
N PRO A 93 -22.34 -22.34 1.69
CA PRO A 93 -23.41 -22.08 0.72
C PRO A 93 -24.42 -21.01 1.18
N GLN A 94 -24.60 -20.84 2.49
CA GLN A 94 -25.50 -19.82 3.07
C GLN A 94 -24.91 -18.40 3.03
N ALA A 95 -23.59 -18.26 2.83
CA ALA A 95 -22.91 -16.97 2.74
C ALA A 95 -23.04 -16.31 1.35
N ARG A 96 -23.58 -17.04 0.37
CA ARG A 96 -23.86 -16.58 -1.00
C ARG A 96 -25.37 -16.68 -1.32
N PRO A 97 -25.90 -15.89 -2.27
CA PRO A 97 -27.30 -15.99 -2.66
C PRO A 97 -27.63 -17.43 -3.10
N PRO A 98 -28.74 -18.02 -2.63
CA PRO A 98 -29.17 -19.32 -3.11
C PRO A 98 -29.70 -19.19 -4.55
N CYS A 99 -29.27 -20.09 -5.41
CA CYS A 99 -29.94 -20.39 -6.67
C CYS A 99 -30.83 -21.60 -6.45
N GLU A 100 -32.11 -21.46 -6.77
CA GLU A 100 -33.05 -22.57 -6.78
C GLU A 100 -33.29 -23.00 -8.23
N PHE A 101 -33.32 -24.32 -8.42
CA PHE A 101 -33.59 -24.92 -9.72
C PHE A 101 -35.06 -25.37 -9.73
N GLU A 102 -35.95 -24.47 -10.16
CA GLU A 102 -37.37 -24.78 -10.29
C GLU A 102 -37.75 -24.95 -11.77
N ASN A 103 -38.39 -26.07 -12.11
CA ASN A 103 -38.93 -26.35 -13.46
C ASN A 103 -37.93 -26.25 -14.62
N GLY A 104 -36.65 -26.56 -14.40
CA GLY A 104 -35.63 -26.52 -15.47
C GLY A 104 -35.10 -25.12 -15.79
N LEU A 105 -35.52 -24.11 -15.04
CA LEU A 105 -35.03 -22.73 -15.15
C LEU A 105 -34.29 -22.38 -13.85
N GLU A 106 -33.01 -22.00 -13.98
CA GLU A 106 -32.22 -21.53 -12.85
C GLU A 106 -32.65 -20.09 -12.51
N SER A 107 -33.27 -19.91 -11.35
CA SER A 107 -33.65 -18.58 -10.84
C SER A 107 -32.83 -18.28 -9.60
N CYS A 108 -31.91 -17.33 -9.73
CA CYS A 108 -31.05 -16.89 -8.63
C CYS A 108 -31.59 -15.61 -8.02
N SER A 109 -31.71 -15.60 -6.69
CA SER A 109 -32.15 -14.42 -5.96
C SER A 109 -31.02 -13.39 -5.83
N SER A 110 -31.37 -12.12 -5.71
CA SER A 110 -30.39 -11.07 -5.41
C SER A 110 -29.76 -11.28 -4.02
N PRO A 111 -28.48 -10.89 -3.84
CA PRO A 111 -27.78 -11.12 -2.58
C PRO A 111 -28.42 -10.36 -1.41
N SER A 112 -28.52 -11.04 -0.27
CA SER A 112 -28.98 -10.41 0.98
C SER A 112 -27.99 -9.33 1.43
N SER A 113 -28.49 -8.29 2.11
CA SER A 113 -27.63 -7.23 2.65
C SER A 113 -26.54 -7.75 3.59
N ALA A 114 -26.77 -8.87 4.29
CA ALA A 114 -25.75 -9.48 5.14
C ALA A 114 -24.60 -10.12 4.32
N GLN A 115 -24.94 -10.81 3.23
CA GLN A 115 -23.97 -11.45 2.33
C GLN A 115 -23.12 -10.39 1.61
N LEU A 116 -23.76 -9.30 1.17
CA LEU A 116 -23.06 -8.18 0.55
C LEU A 116 -22.12 -7.46 1.54
N ARG A 117 -22.54 -7.29 2.81
CA ARG A 117 -21.67 -6.70 3.84
C ARG A 117 -20.42 -7.56 4.10
N LEU A 118 -20.59 -8.88 4.18
CA LEU A 118 -19.47 -9.81 4.37
C LEU A 118 -18.49 -9.77 3.19
N LEU A 119 -19.02 -9.75 1.96
CA LEU A 119 -18.22 -9.61 0.75
C LEU A 119 -17.45 -8.28 0.74
N ILE A 120 -18.13 -7.16 1.00
CA ILE A 120 -17.50 -5.82 1.03
C ILE A 120 -16.45 -5.73 2.15
N SER A 121 -16.70 -6.29 3.33
CA SER A 121 -15.70 -6.28 4.42
C SER A 121 -14.43 -7.04 4.01
N SER A 122 -14.56 -8.18 3.32
CA SER A 122 -13.38 -8.92 2.83
C SER A 122 -12.53 -8.07 1.88
N PHE A 123 -13.15 -7.40 0.91
CA PHE A 123 -12.44 -6.49 0.00
C PHE A 123 -11.83 -5.30 0.73
N VAL A 124 -12.54 -4.69 1.68
CA VAL A 124 -11.99 -3.57 2.45
C VAL A 124 -10.75 -4.00 3.23
N GLU A 125 -10.79 -5.14 3.92
CA GLU A 125 -9.65 -5.69 4.68
C GLU A 125 -8.47 -6.02 3.76
N MET A 126 -8.71 -6.67 2.63
CA MET A 126 -7.68 -6.95 1.62
C MET A 126 -7.06 -5.67 1.07
N GLY A 127 -7.87 -4.66 0.75
CA GLY A 127 -7.41 -3.38 0.24
C GLY A 127 -6.57 -2.62 1.26
N ILE A 128 -7.01 -2.61 2.52
CA ILE A 128 -6.27 -2.02 3.65
C ILE A 128 -4.93 -2.72 3.80
N GLY A 129 -4.91 -4.05 3.92
CA GLY A 129 -3.69 -4.81 4.12
C GLY A 129 -2.70 -4.64 2.98
N ALA A 130 -3.14 -4.84 1.74
CA ALA A 130 -2.29 -4.67 0.56
C ALA A 130 -1.72 -3.25 0.44
N GLY A 131 -2.53 -2.23 0.71
CA GLY A 131 -2.10 -0.84 0.62
C GLY A 131 -1.10 -0.46 1.72
N VAL A 132 -1.28 -0.94 2.95
CA VAL A 132 -0.34 -0.69 4.06
C VAL A 132 1.02 -1.37 3.84
N ILE A 133 1.03 -2.58 3.29
CA ILE A 133 2.27 -3.36 3.05
C ILE A 133 3.15 -2.70 1.98
N ARG A 134 2.57 -2.30 0.85
CA ARG A 134 3.29 -1.83 -0.35
C ARG A 134 4.43 -0.82 -0.10
N PRO A 135 4.21 0.33 0.56
CA PRO A 135 5.27 1.32 0.76
C PRO A 135 6.35 0.84 1.72
N CYS A 136 6.02 -0.12 2.60
CA CYS A 136 6.92 -0.60 3.64
C CYS A 136 7.74 -1.81 3.18
N SER A 137 7.17 -2.72 2.39
CA SER A 137 7.80 -4.00 2.01
C SER A 137 9.12 -3.78 1.27
N MET A 138 9.11 -2.95 0.23
CA MET A 138 10.31 -2.66 -0.55
C MET A 138 11.41 -2.00 0.30
N ALA A 139 11.03 -1.02 1.12
CA ALA A 139 11.97 -0.31 1.99
C ALA A 139 12.53 -1.22 3.10
N PHE A 140 11.68 -2.07 3.67
CA PHE A 140 12.08 -3.09 4.65
C PHE A 140 13.00 -4.13 4.05
N GLY A 141 12.73 -4.56 2.81
CA GLY A 141 13.59 -5.44 2.04
C GLY A 141 14.96 -4.82 1.82
N ALA A 142 15.01 -3.58 1.32
CA ALA A 142 16.26 -2.83 1.15
C ALA A 142 17.07 -2.73 2.46
N ASP A 143 16.40 -2.46 3.60
CA ASP A 143 17.05 -2.40 4.92
C ASP A 143 17.76 -3.71 5.32
N GLN A 144 17.40 -4.86 4.73
CA GLN A 144 18.07 -6.13 5.02
C GLN A 144 19.41 -6.29 4.27
N PHE A 145 19.64 -5.47 3.23
CA PHE A 145 20.81 -5.55 2.36
C PHE A 145 21.67 -4.30 2.40
N ASP A 146 21.18 -3.21 3.02
CA ASP A 146 21.90 -1.96 3.17
C ASP A 146 23.03 -2.11 4.20
N ASP A 147 24.25 -2.25 3.69
CA ASP A 147 25.48 -2.25 4.48
C ASP A 147 26.36 -1.09 4.03
N SER A 148 26.30 0.03 4.77
CA SER A 148 27.02 1.25 4.42
C SER A 148 28.55 1.12 4.48
N GLU A 149 29.07 0.05 5.07
CA GLU A 149 30.52 -0.21 5.16
C GLU A 149 31.04 -1.05 3.99
N ASP A 150 30.16 -1.72 3.22
CA ASP A 150 30.55 -2.51 2.05
C ASP A 150 30.75 -1.60 0.82
N PRO A 151 31.95 -1.58 0.18
CA PRO A 151 32.18 -0.82 -1.06
C PRO A 151 31.27 -1.27 -2.23
N ASN A 152 30.67 -2.46 -2.15
CA ASN A 152 29.75 -3.00 -3.16
C ASN A 152 28.26 -2.78 -2.84
N ASN A 153 27.92 -2.02 -1.80
CA ASN A 153 26.53 -1.84 -1.34
C ASN A 153 25.58 -1.43 -2.48
N ASP A 154 25.95 -0.44 -3.28
CA ASP A 154 25.15 0.05 -4.40
C ASP A 154 24.85 -1.06 -5.44
N MET A 155 25.83 -1.93 -5.71
CA MET A 155 25.68 -3.05 -6.63
C MET A 155 24.75 -4.13 -6.04
N ILE A 156 24.92 -4.45 -4.76
CA ILE A 156 24.08 -5.43 -4.05
C ILE A 156 22.62 -4.96 -4.01
N LEU A 157 22.40 -3.68 -3.69
CA LEU A 157 21.08 -3.09 -3.61
C LEU A 157 20.41 -3.01 -5.00
N SER A 158 21.16 -2.66 -6.04
CA SER A 158 20.67 -2.68 -7.42
C SER A 158 20.28 -4.09 -7.87
N CYS A 159 21.09 -5.10 -7.52
CA CYS A 159 20.78 -6.51 -7.79
C CYS A 159 19.52 -6.96 -7.05
N PHE A 160 19.36 -6.55 -5.79
CA PHE A 160 18.15 -6.80 -5.01
C PHE A 160 16.90 -6.22 -5.70
N PHE A 161 16.93 -4.95 -6.10
CA PHE A 161 15.79 -4.34 -6.80
C PHE A 161 15.47 -5.05 -8.12
N ASN A 162 16.50 -5.37 -8.93
CA ASN A 162 16.30 -6.12 -10.18
C ASN A 162 15.65 -7.48 -9.93
N TRP A 163 16.12 -8.22 -8.93
CA TRP A 163 15.55 -9.52 -8.58
C TRP A 163 14.14 -9.41 -8.02
N TYR A 164 13.87 -8.39 -7.20
CA TYR A 164 12.54 -8.08 -6.68
C TYR A 164 11.53 -7.81 -7.80
N TYR A 165 11.88 -6.97 -8.78
CA TYR A 165 11.00 -6.70 -9.91
C TYR A 165 10.81 -7.94 -10.80
N ALA A 166 11.86 -8.73 -11.02
CA ALA A 166 11.77 -9.99 -11.74
C ALA A 166 10.84 -10.98 -11.03
N SER A 167 10.96 -11.14 -9.70
CA SER A 167 10.13 -12.06 -8.93
C SER A 167 8.66 -11.63 -8.91
N VAL A 168 8.38 -10.33 -8.81
CA VAL A 168 7.02 -9.78 -8.93
C VAL A 168 6.45 -10.07 -10.32
N GLY A 169 7.23 -9.88 -11.40
CA GLY A 169 6.81 -10.20 -12.76
C GLY A 169 6.45 -11.67 -12.94
N VAL A 170 7.31 -12.59 -12.45
CA VAL A 170 7.04 -14.03 -12.45
C VAL A 170 5.80 -14.37 -11.63
N SER A 171 5.62 -13.74 -10.47
CA SER A 171 4.43 -13.91 -9.62
C SER A 171 3.15 -13.56 -10.36
N VAL A 172 3.13 -12.44 -11.09
CA VAL A 172 1.98 -12.01 -11.90
C VAL A 172 1.64 -13.04 -12.98
N VAL A 173 2.64 -13.54 -13.70
CA VAL A 173 2.43 -14.56 -14.74
C VAL A 173 1.85 -15.83 -14.14
N ILE A 174 2.40 -16.31 -13.02
CA ILE A 174 1.90 -17.48 -12.29
C ILE A 174 0.47 -17.25 -11.81
N SER A 175 0.18 -16.08 -11.23
CA SER A 175 -1.17 -15.70 -10.78
C SER A 175 -2.19 -15.76 -11.91
N VAL A 176 -1.92 -15.07 -13.03
CA VAL A 176 -2.89 -14.94 -14.12
C VAL A 176 -3.02 -16.23 -14.94
N MET A 177 -1.99 -17.08 -14.99
CA MET A 177 -2.09 -18.37 -15.70
C MET A 177 -2.64 -19.48 -14.80
N ILE A 178 -2.01 -19.73 -13.65
CA ILE A 178 -2.30 -20.92 -12.85
C ILE A 178 -3.50 -20.68 -11.93
N ILE A 179 -3.53 -19.56 -11.19
CA ILE A 179 -4.61 -19.32 -10.23
C ILE A 179 -5.95 -19.07 -10.93
N VAL A 180 -5.95 -18.30 -12.03
CA VAL A 180 -7.16 -18.08 -12.83
C VAL A 180 -7.66 -19.39 -13.45
N TYR A 181 -6.75 -20.22 -14.02
CA TYR A 181 -7.13 -21.54 -14.52
C TYR A 181 -7.78 -22.42 -13.44
N ILE A 182 -7.25 -22.39 -12.22
CA ILE A 182 -7.84 -23.13 -11.09
C ILE A 182 -9.23 -22.57 -10.73
N GLN A 183 -9.40 -21.24 -10.74
CA GLN A 183 -10.69 -20.61 -10.46
C GLN A 183 -11.75 -21.01 -11.46
N ASP A 184 -11.40 -21.08 -12.75
CA ASP A 184 -12.33 -21.42 -13.83
C ASP A 184 -12.64 -22.92 -13.89
N GLU A 185 -11.64 -23.80 -13.77
CA GLU A 185 -11.81 -25.25 -13.98
C GLU A 185 -12.17 -26.02 -12.69
N PHE A 186 -11.56 -25.65 -11.56
CA PHE A 186 -11.73 -26.36 -10.28
C PHE A 186 -12.66 -25.61 -9.31
N GLY A 187 -13.20 -24.46 -9.74
CA GLY A 187 -14.19 -23.66 -9.02
C GLY A 187 -13.61 -22.79 -7.89
N TRP A 188 -14.49 -21.96 -7.32
CA TRP A 188 -14.11 -20.88 -6.41
C TRP A 188 -13.57 -21.34 -5.05
N ILE A 189 -14.01 -22.50 -4.55
CA ILE A 189 -13.52 -23.03 -3.26
C ILE A 189 -12.01 -23.33 -3.36
N ALA A 190 -11.57 -23.99 -4.44
CA ALA A 190 -10.16 -24.23 -4.71
C ALA A 190 -9.44 -22.95 -5.15
N GLY A 191 -10.09 -22.17 -6.02
CA GLY A 191 -9.57 -20.92 -6.58
C GLY A 191 -9.28 -19.82 -5.56
N PHE A 192 -9.98 -19.81 -4.41
CA PHE A 192 -9.68 -18.92 -3.28
C PHE A 192 -8.89 -19.62 -2.17
N GLY A 193 -9.13 -20.91 -1.94
CA GLY A 193 -8.46 -21.69 -0.91
C GLY A 193 -6.95 -21.81 -1.12
N ILE A 194 -6.51 -21.98 -2.38
CA ILE A 194 -5.08 -22.08 -2.71
C ILE A 194 -4.35 -20.74 -2.46
N PRO A 195 -4.81 -19.59 -3.00
CA PRO A 195 -4.25 -18.29 -2.63
C PRO A 195 -4.25 -18.01 -1.13
N MET A 196 -5.35 -18.31 -0.42
CA MET A 196 -5.42 -18.14 1.02
C MET A 196 -4.37 -18.99 1.75
N GLY A 197 -4.19 -20.26 1.33
CA GLY A 197 -3.16 -21.14 1.87
C GLY A 197 -1.73 -20.63 1.62
N LEU A 198 -1.46 -20.13 0.40
CA LEU A 198 -0.17 -19.50 0.08
C LEU A 198 0.09 -18.26 0.93
N MET A 199 -0.93 -17.42 1.13
CA MET A 199 -0.85 -16.25 2.00
C MET A 199 -0.63 -16.63 3.47
N LEU A 200 -1.27 -17.70 3.95
CA LEU A 200 -1.06 -18.23 5.30
C LEU A 200 0.37 -18.72 5.49
N ILE A 201 0.91 -19.48 4.52
CA ILE A 201 2.29 -19.96 4.53
C ILE A 201 3.25 -18.76 4.56
N SER A 202 3.05 -17.77 3.69
CA SER A 202 3.83 -16.53 3.68
C SER A 202 3.75 -15.78 5.02
N THR A 203 2.55 -15.67 5.60
CA THR A 203 2.38 -15.00 6.90
C THR A 203 3.14 -15.74 8.01
N VAL A 204 3.03 -17.07 8.08
CA VAL A 204 3.74 -17.88 9.06
C VAL A 204 5.25 -17.76 8.88
N MET A 205 5.75 -17.87 7.64
CA MET A 205 7.17 -17.70 7.32
C MET A 205 7.68 -16.31 7.73
N PHE A 206 6.91 -15.25 7.45
CA PHE A 206 7.25 -13.89 7.87
C PHE A 206 7.42 -13.77 9.40
N PHE A 207 6.53 -14.38 10.19
CA PHE A 207 6.65 -14.34 11.65
C PHE A 207 7.78 -15.23 12.18
N LEU A 208 8.02 -16.40 11.59
CA LEU A 208 9.14 -17.26 11.96
C LEU A 208 10.50 -16.60 11.66
N GLY A 209 10.59 -15.85 10.56
CA GLY A 209 11.77 -15.05 10.21
C GLY A 209 11.98 -13.80 11.08
N SER A 210 11.05 -13.49 12.00
CA SER A 210 11.05 -12.23 12.73
C SER A 210 12.29 -11.96 13.59
N SER A 211 12.99 -12.99 14.05
CA SER A 211 14.24 -12.87 14.81
C SER A 211 15.46 -12.55 13.93
N LEU A 212 15.39 -12.91 12.65
CA LEU A 212 16.48 -12.76 11.68
C LEU A 212 16.47 -11.40 10.98
N PHE A 213 15.31 -10.72 10.97
CA PHE A 213 15.18 -9.41 10.33
C PHE A 213 15.89 -8.29 11.08
N VAL A 214 16.61 -7.46 10.33
CA VAL A 214 17.12 -6.16 10.78
C VAL A 214 15.93 -5.21 10.91
N LYS A 215 15.67 -4.77 12.14
CA LYS A 215 14.55 -3.86 12.47
C LYS A 215 15.09 -2.45 12.66
N VAL A 216 15.05 -1.65 11.60
CA VAL A 216 15.47 -0.24 11.65
C VAL A 216 14.56 0.55 12.58
N SER A 217 15.17 1.29 13.51
CA SER A 217 14.45 2.13 14.46
C SER A 217 13.75 3.30 13.77
N VAL A 218 12.56 3.67 14.27
CA VAL A 218 11.74 4.77 13.75
C VAL A 218 12.52 6.09 13.75
N LYS A 219 12.64 6.75 12.58
CA LYS A 219 13.25 8.09 12.46
C LYS A 219 12.23 9.13 12.95
N LYS A 220 12.61 10.00 13.90
CA LYS A 220 11.69 11.00 14.51
C LYS A 220 11.03 11.92 13.46
N ASN A 221 9.74 11.67 13.19
CA ASN A 221 8.66 12.60 12.83
C ASN A 221 8.88 13.61 11.68
N LEU A 222 9.08 13.12 10.45
CA LEU A 222 9.07 13.95 9.23
C LEU A 222 7.67 14.46 8.87
N PHE A 223 6.63 13.62 8.91
CA PHE A 223 5.25 14.03 8.60
C PHE A 223 4.66 15.00 9.63
N VAL A 224 4.93 14.82 10.93
CA VAL A 224 4.53 15.79 11.96
C VAL A 224 5.26 17.13 11.76
N ARG A 225 6.53 17.12 11.34
CA ARG A 225 7.25 18.34 10.99
C ARG A 225 6.60 19.04 9.81
N PHE A 226 6.24 18.31 8.76
CA PHE A 226 5.50 18.87 7.63
C PHE A 226 4.13 19.42 8.02
N GLY A 227 3.32 18.64 8.73
CA GLY A 227 2.00 19.07 9.21
C GLY A 227 2.11 20.29 10.11
N ARG A 228 3.13 20.37 10.98
CA ARG A 228 3.42 21.55 11.78
C ARG A 228 3.81 22.75 10.92
N VAL A 229 4.60 22.57 9.87
CA VAL A 229 4.95 23.63 8.92
C VAL A 229 3.70 24.13 8.19
N VAL A 230 2.88 23.23 7.64
CA VAL A 230 1.62 23.58 6.95
C VAL A 230 0.68 24.32 7.91
N PHE A 231 0.47 23.78 9.11
CA PHE A 231 -0.38 24.39 10.14
C PHE A 231 0.16 25.74 10.61
N ALA A 232 1.47 25.87 10.84
CA ALA A 232 2.10 27.12 11.23
C ALA A 232 2.02 28.16 10.11
N SER A 233 2.22 27.77 8.85
CA SER A 233 2.05 28.64 7.68
C SER A 233 0.61 29.06 7.49
N TRP A 234 -0.36 28.15 7.66
CA TRP A 234 -1.78 28.45 7.57
C TRP A 234 -2.23 29.40 8.69
N LYS A 235 -1.82 29.15 9.93
CA LYS A 235 -2.12 30.02 11.09
C LYS A 235 -1.47 31.41 10.96
N LYS A 236 -0.30 31.50 10.33
CA LYS A 236 0.43 32.77 10.14
C LYS A 236 0.19 33.44 8.78
N ARG A 237 -0.78 32.96 7.98
CA ARG A 237 -1.09 33.49 6.63
C ARG A 237 -1.51 34.96 6.62
N HIS A 238 -1.96 35.50 7.76
CA HIS A 238 -2.45 36.87 7.89
C HIS A 238 -1.41 37.86 8.46
N LEU A 239 -0.21 37.41 8.84
CA LEU A 239 0.84 38.34 9.28
C LEU A 239 1.43 39.07 8.08
N SER A 240 1.45 40.40 8.08
CA SER A 240 2.20 41.20 7.12
C SER A 240 3.68 40.76 7.10
N LEU A 241 4.25 40.66 5.90
CA LEU A 241 5.68 40.43 5.74
C LEU A 241 6.44 41.56 6.48
N PRO A 242 7.52 41.27 7.23
CA PRO A 242 8.40 42.33 7.68
C PRO A 242 8.94 43.04 6.44
N LEU A 243 8.79 44.37 6.44
CA LEU A 243 9.40 45.27 5.47
C LEU A 243 10.92 45.07 5.47
N GLU A 244 11.54 45.35 4.33
CA GLU A 244 12.89 44.95 3.87
C GLU A 244 14.09 45.32 4.77
N ASP A 245 13.87 45.78 6.00
CA ASP A 245 14.89 46.39 6.87
C ASP A 245 15.15 45.64 8.19
N PHE A 246 14.84 44.35 8.25
CA PHE A 246 15.27 43.50 9.38
C PHE A 246 16.55 42.72 9.03
N ASP A 247 17.68 43.21 9.56
CA ASP A 247 19.02 42.61 9.57
C ASP A 247 19.10 41.32 10.42
N GLY A 248 18.17 40.39 10.19
CA GLY A 248 18.02 39.15 10.95
C GLY A 248 18.05 37.90 10.07
N TRP A 249 18.97 37.82 9.11
CA TRP A 249 19.14 36.59 8.31
C TRP A 249 20.02 35.58 9.06
N TYR A 250 19.47 34.40 9.35
CA TYR A 250 20.18 33.35 10.07
C TYR A 250 21.15 32.60 9.15
N TYR A 251 22.45 32.78 9.42
CA TYR A 251 23.55 32.13 8.71
C TYR A 251 23.71 30.65 9.10
N LEU A 252 23.87 29.78 8.10
CA LEU A 252 24.56 28.49 8.26
C LEU A 252 25.97 28.66 7.68
N LYS A 253 26.98 28.41 8.51
CA LYS A 253 28.40 28.59 8.19
C LYS A 253 28.75 27.71 6.98
N GLY A 254 28.94 28.32 5.80
CA GLY A 254 29.46 27.66 4.59
C GLY A 254 28.59 27.68 3.32
N SER A 255 27.41 28.31 3.30
CA SER A 255 26.54 28.34 2.11
C SER A 255 26.75 29.60 1.25
N LYS A 256 26.88 29.47 -0.08
CA LYS A 256 26.96 30.59 -1.03
C LYS A 256 25.62 31.33 -1.12
N LEU A 257 25.67 32.67 -1.24
CA LEU A 257 24.52 33.55 -1.43
C LEU A 257 23.75 33.15 -2.70
N VAL A 258 22.51 32.69 -2.55
CA VAL A 258 21.56 32.56 -3.65
C VAL A 258 20.50 33.62 -3.46
N LYS A 259 20.48 34.62 -4.34
CA LYS A 259 19.43 35.64 -4.39
C LYS A 259 18.10 34.94 -4.79
N PRO A 260 17.06 34.94 -3.95
CA PRO A 260 15.82 34.22 -4.27
C PRO A 260 15.06 34.93 -5.40
N THR A 261 14.63 34.18 -6.41
CA THR A 261 13.87 34.68 -7.58
C THR A 261 12.49 35.24 -7.18
N ASN A 262 12.08 36.33 -7.84
CA ASN A 262 10.81 37.06 -7.59
C ASN A 262 9.51 36.25 -7.76
N LYS A 263 9.57 35.02 -8.28
CA LYS A 263 8.42 34.13 -8.47
C LYS A 263 8.00 33.38 -7.20
N LEU A 264 8.76 33.47 -6.11
CA LEU A 264 8.53 32.73 -4.87
C LEU A 264 8.16 33.68 -3.71
N ARG A 265 7.17 34.55 -3.93
CA ARG A 265 6.72 35.57 -2.96
C ARG A 265 6.25 34.96 -1.64
N CYS A 266 5.61 33.79 -1.69
CA CYS A 266 5.17 33.04 -0.52
C CYS A 266 6.31 32.54 0.37
N ILE A 267 7.53 32.35 -0.17
CA ILE A 267 8.67 31.88 0.62
C ILE A 267 9.27 33.01 1.48
N ARG A 268 9.22 34.26 1.00
CA ARG A 268 9.78 35.43 1.69
C ARG A 268 9.13 35.68 3.07
N ARG A 269 7.89 35.21 3.25
CA ARG A 269 7.08 35.39 4.47
C ARG A 269 7.48 34.44 5.61
N TYR A 270 8.33 33.46 5.32
CA TYR A 270 8.62 32.38 6.25
C TYR A 270 10.12 32.06 6.24
N GLY A 271 10.87 32.72 7.13
CA GLY A 271 12.27 32.38 7.45
C GLY A 271 12.40 31.00 8.07
N LEU A 272 12.12 29.96 7.28
CA LEU A 272 12.17 28.56 7.68
C LEU A 272 13.30 27.86 6.94
N ARG A 273 14.14 27.22 7.75
CA ARG A 273 15.32 26.44 7.41
C ARG A 273 14.89 25.21 6.59
N PHE A 274 15.25 25.13 5.31
CA PHE A 274 15.02 23.92 4.51
C PHE A 274 16.32 23.36 3.91
N PRO A 275 16.62 22.06 4.10
CA PRO A 275 17.48 21.33 3.19
C PRO A 275 16.76 21.11 1.84
N VAL A 276 17.55 21.04 0.78
CA VAL A 276 17.15 21.02 -0.65
C VAL A 276 16.15 19.91 -1.02
N GLN A 277 15.94 18.91 -0.16
CA GLN A 277 15.04 17.78 -0.39
C GLN A 277 13.53 18.11 -0.28
N PHE A 278 13.15 19.34 0.09
CA PHE A 278 11.74 19.76 0.22
C PHE A 278 11.22 20.64 -0.91
N LEU A 279 11.78 20.49 -2.11
CA LEU A 279 11.34 21.20 -3.32
C LEU A 279 9.91 20.82 -3.77
N VAL A 280 9.45 19.60 -3.45
CA VAL A 280 8.13 19.10 -3.90
C VAL A 280 6.97 19.86 -3.24
N VAL A 281 7.11 20.27 -1.98
CA VAL A 281 6.11 21.11 -1.30
C VAL A 281 6.09 22.54 -1.85
N GLN A 282 7.22 23.02 -2.39
CA GLN A 282 7.33 24.36 -2.98
C GLN A 282 6.60 24.49 -4.33
N ILE A 283 6.48 23.40 -5.09
CA ILE A 283 5.88 23.41 -6.44
C ILE A 283 4.35 23.22 -6.37
N VAL A 284 3.85 22.39 -5.45
CA VAL A 284 2.43 21.99 -5.45
C VAL A 284 1.54 22.98 -4.68
N LEU A 285 2.00 23.55 -3.56
CA LEU A 285 1.15 24.39 -2.71
C LEU A 285 1.11 25.88 -3.10
N CYS A 286 2.15 26.40 -3.76
CA CYS A 286 2.16 27.80 -4.20
C CYS A 286 1.08 28.13 -5.24
N PRO A 287 0.90 27.35 -6.34
CA PRO A 287 -0.10 27.66 -7.37
C PRO A 287 -1.54 27.55 -6.87
N LEU A 288 -1.80 26.63 -5.92
CA LEU A 288 -3.13 26.43 -5.33
C LEU A 288 -3.57 27.56 -4.40
N MET A 289 -2.61 28.31 -3.84
CA MET A 289 -2.90 29.45 -2.96
C MET A 289 -3.05 30.77 -3.73
N ASP A 290 -2.41 30.91 -4.89
CA ASP A 290 -2.57 32.09 -5.77
C ASP A 290 -3.84 32.01 -6.65
N SER A 291 -4.53 30.87 -6.70
CA SER A 291 -5.77 30.70 -7.50
C SER A 291 -7.07 31.07 -6.75
N TYR A 292 -6.94 31.57 -5.50
CA TYR A 292 -8.07 31.96 -4.63
C TYR A 292 -7.96 33.42 -4.11
N ASP A 293 -7.09 34.22 -4.72
CA ASP A 293 -7.09 35.69 -4.65
C ASP A 293 -7.62 36.27 -5.97
#